data_AF-A0AA39W0V2-F1
#
_entry.id   AF-A0AA39W0V2-F1
#
_cell.length_a   1.000
_cell.length_b   1.000
_cell.length_c   1.000
_cell.angle_alpha   90.00
_cell.angle_beta   90.00
_cell.angle_gamma   90.00
#
_symmetry.space_group_name_H-M   'P 1'
#
loop_
_entity.id
_entity.type
_entity.pdbx_description
1 polymer ?
#
loop_
_entity_poly.entity_id
_entity_poly.type
_entity_poly.pdbx_seq_one_letter_code
_entity_poly.pdbx_strand_id
1 'polypeptide(L)'
;MLNLAKLAEEVQIAYRRRIKKLKKGDFVDENSTTTESDIEETFKRLVGELNKSPQEIFDALKSQTVDLVFTAHPTQSVRRSLLQKHGRIRNCLAQLYAKDITPDDKQELDEALQREFSSWMGGDRDDSEGSFC
;
A
#
# COMPACT_ATOMS: atom_id res chain seq x y z
N MET A 1 -15.38 -11.71 -4.91
CA MET A 1 -14.11 -12.37 -4.54
C MET A 1 -12.86 -11.62 -4.99
N LEU A 2 -12.80 -11.01 -6.18
CA LEU A 2 -11.61 -10.29 -6.67
C LEU A 2 -11.14 -9.13 -5.76
N ASN A 3 -12.06 -8.35 -5.22
CA ASN A 3 -11.72 -7.19 -4.38
C ASN A 3 -11.04 -7.57 -3.05
N LEU A 4 -11.42 -8.71 -2.44
CA LEU A 4 -10.77 -9.23 -1.23
C LEU A 4 -9.34 -9.65 -1.50
N ALA A 5 -9.10 -10.36 -2.60
CA ALA A 5 -7.77 -10.79 -2.98
C ALA A 5 -6.85 -9.57 -3.18
N LYS A 6 -7.36 -8.52 -3.82
CA LYS A 6 -6.64 -7.25 -3.97
C LYS A 6 -6.34 -6.59 -2.62
N LEU A 7 -7.31 -6.53 -1.71
CA LEU A 7 -7.09 -5.98 -0.36
C LEU A 7 -6.07 -6.78 0.44
N ALA A 8 -6.12 -8.11 0.36
CA ALA A 8 -5.14 -8.98 1.01
C ALA A 8 -3.73 -8.78 0.44
N GLU A 9 -3.63 -8.65 -0.89
CA GLU A 9 -2.36 -8.33 -1.56
C GLU A 9 -1.81 -6.96 -1.13
N GLU A 10 -2.66 -5.93 -1.06
CA GLU A 10 -2.28 -4.60 -0.57
C GLU A 10 -1.73 -4.65 0.87
N VAL A 11 -2.39 -5.37 1.79
CA VAL A 11 -1.90 -5.58 3.16
C VAL A 11 -0.56 -6.31 3.14
N GLN A 12 -0.48 -7.40 2.37
CA GLN A 12 0.73 -8.20 2.29
C GLN A 12 1.91 -7.38 1.76
N ILE A 13 1.71 -6.54 0.74
CA ILE A 13 2.75 -5.64 0.21
C ILE A 13 3.16 -4.61 1.27
N ALA A 14 2.19 -4.00 1.95
CA ALA A 14 2.45 -2.96 2.95
C ALA A 14 3.26 -3.45 4.16
N TYR A 15 3.02 -4.69 4.62
CA TYR A 15 3.68 -5.25 5.81
C TYR A 15 4.80 -6.24 5.48
N ARG A 16 5.11 -6.48 4.20
CA ARG A 16 6.21 -7.34 3.81
C ARG A 16 7.54 -6.73 4.27
N ARG A 17 8.33 -7.50 5.01
CA ARG A 17 9.69 -7.09 5.38
C ARG A 17 10.58 -7.03 4.15
N ARG A 18 11.26 -5.90 3.94
CA ARG A 18 12.33 -5.79 2.94
C ARG A 18 13.52 -6.67 3.33
N ILE A 19 13.93 -7.54 2.42
CA ILE A 19 15.09 -8.44 2.62
C ILE A 19 16.25 -7.88 1.81
N LYS A 20 17.17 -7.17 2.47
CA LYS A 20 18.32 -6.52 1.81
C LYS A 20 19.23 -7.48 1.03
N LYS A 21 19.24 -8.77 1.39
CA LYS A 21 20.00 -9.83 0.71
C LYS A 21 19.49 -10.16 -0.70
N LEU A 22 18.28 -9.74 -1.07
CA LEU A 22 17.73 -9.97 -2.40
C LEU A 22 18.21 -8.94 -3.43
N LYS A 23 18.84 -7.85 -3.00
CA LYS A 23 19.39 -6.82 -3.90
C LYS A 23 20.63 -7.34 -4.60
N LYS A 24 20.67 -7.21 -5.92
CA LYS A 24 21.86 -7.54 -6.74
C LYS A 24 22.86 -6.39 -6.81
N GLY A 25 22.48 -5.18 -6.40
CA GLY A 25 23.32 -3.99 -6.44
C GLY A 25 23.40 -3.34 -7.82
N ASP A 26 22.43 -3.61 -8.69
CA ASP A 26 22.38 -3.10 -10.06
C ASP A 26 21.00 -2.48 -10.35
N PHE A 27 20.87 -1.75 -11.45
CA PHE A 27 19.66 -1.02 -11.84
C PHE A 27 18.40 -1.90 -11.89
N VAL A 28 18.57 -3.21 -12.14
CA VAL A 28 17.48 -4.21 -12.14
C VAL A 28 16.71 -4.24 -10.81
N ASP A 29 17.34 -3.84 -9.70
CA ASP A 29 16.72 -3.81 -8.38
C ASP A 29 15.59 -2.76 -8.28
N GLU A 30 15.61 -1.69 -9.09
CA GLU A 30 14.60 -0.61 -9.06
C GLU A 30 13.26 -1.00 -9.71
N ASN A 31 13.21 -2.13 -10.41
CA ASN A 31 11.99 -2.59 -11.10
C ASN A 31 10.98 -3.29 -10.19
N SER A 32 11.32 -3.50 -8.91
CA SER A 32 10.44 -4.15 -7.94
C SER A 32 10.46 -3.43 -6.61
N THR A 33 9.28 -3.20 -6.04
CA THR A 33 9.11 -2.59 -4.71
C THR A 33 9.82 -3.37 -3.58
N THR A 34 10.14 -4.64 -3.83
CA THR A 34 10.87 -5.49 -2.88
C THR A 34 12.37 -5.19 -2.82
N THR A 35 12.93 -4.64 -3.89
CA THR A 35 14.37 -4.45 -4.09
C THR A 35 14.76 -2.99 -4.36
N GLU A 36 13.79 -2.13 -4.68
CA GLU A 36 14.00 -0.70 -4.91
C GLU A 36 14.74 -0.03 -3.75
N SER A 37 15.51 1.00 -4.06
CA SER A 37 16.25 1.76 -3.07
C SER A 37 15.37 2.76 -2.35
N ASP A 38 15.48 2.75 -1.01
CA ASP A 38 14.92 3.80 -0.17
C ASP A 38 15.66 5.11 -0.38
N ILE A 39 15.02 6.25 -0.07
CA ILE A 39 15.60 7.58 -0.29
C ILE A 39 17.00 7.76 0.32
N GLU A 40 17.25 7.17 1.49
CA GLU A 40 18.56 7.19 2.13
C GLU A 40 19.59 6.34 1.38
N GLU A 41 19.18 5.18 0.85
CA GLU A 41 20.05 4.34 0.02
C GLU A 41 20.38 5.04 -1.31
N THR A 42 19.41 5.75 -1.90
CA THR A 42 19.62 6.59 -3.08
C THR A 42 20.63 7.71 -2.80
N PHE A 43 20.53 8.41 -1.68
CA PHE A 43 21.53 9.43 -1.30
C PHE A 43 22.92 8.84 -1.08
N LYS A 44 23.01 7.67 -0.44
CA LYS A 44 24.29 6.97 -0.25
C LYS A 44 24.92 6.57 -1.59
N ARG A 45 24.14 6.09 -2.56
CA ARG A 45 24.61 5.81 -3.92
C ARG A 45 25.04 7.08 -4.65
N LEU A 46 24.28 8.17 -4.56
CA LEU A 46 24.61 9.44 -5.20
C LEU A 46 25.94 10.02 -4.69
N VAL A 47 26.18 9.95 -3.37
CA VAL A 47 27.43 10.44 -2.77
C VAL A 47 28.59 9.46 -3.00
N GLY A 48 28.35 8.15 -2.83
CA GLY A 48 29.39 7.12 -2.84
C GLY A 48 29.80 6.63 -4.22
N GLU A 49 28.85 6.38 -5.12
CA GLU A 49 29.10 5.81 -6.46
C GLU A 49 29.21 6.88 -7.53
N LEU A 50 28.40 7.95 -7.41
CA LEU A 50 28.32 9.03 -8.41
C LEU A 50 29.11 10.29 -8.01
N ASN A 51 29.81 10.27 -6.87
CA ASN A 51 30.65 11.37 -6.35
C ASN A 51 29.95 12.75 -6.35
N LYS A 52 28.64 12.78 -6.10
CA LYS A 52 27.89 14.04 -5.98
C LYS A 52 28.08 14.63 -4.59
N SER A 53 28.27 15.94 -4.53
CA SER A 53 28.36 16.61 -3.23
C SER A 53 26.98 16.66 -2.57
N PRO A 54 26.90 16.61 -1.22
CA PRO A 54 25.63 16.75 -0.52
C PRO A 54 24.90 18.06 -0.83
N GLN A 55 25.65 19.12 -1.14
CA GLN A 55 25.10 20.44 -1.50
C GLN A 55 24.38 20.40 -2.85
N GLU A 56 24.98 19.77 -3.86
CA GLU A 56 24.34 19.58 -5.18
C GLU A 56 23.05 18.75 -5.07
N ILE A 57 23.06 17.68 -4.27
CA ILE A 57 21.86 16.85 -4.04
C ILE A 57 20.77 17.69 -3.38
N PHE A 58 21.12 18.51 -2.39
CA PHE A 58 20.17 19.36 -1.68
C PHE A 58 19.56 20.44 -2.58
N ASP A 59 20.36 21.07 -3.43
CA ASP A 59 19.86 22.08 -4.37
C ASP A 59 19.01 21.47 -5.50
N ALA A 60 19.32 20.24 -5.92
CA ALA A 60 18.46 19.48 -6.83
C ALA A 60 17.11 19.16 -6.17
N LEU A 61 17.09 18.75 -4.90
CA LEU A 61 15.85 18.48 -4.17
C LEU A 61 14.99 19.73 -3.97
N LYS A 62 15.60 20.90 -3.77
CA LYS A 62 14.85 22.18 -3.68
C LYS A 62 14.14 22.56 -4.96
N SER A 63 14.73 22.22 -6.12
CA SER A 63 14.18 22.55 -7.43
C SER A 63 13.30 21.45 -8.01
N GLN A 64 13.35 20.24 -7.43
CA GLN A 64 12.53 19.11 -7.84
C GLN A 64 11.06 19.34 -7.47
N THR A 65 10.18 19.23 -8.46
CA THR A 65 8.72 19.26 -8.27
C THR A 65 8.12 18.01 -8.90
N VAL A 66 7.31 17.28 -8.12
CA VAL A 66 6.54 16.13 -8.60
C VAL A 66 5.07 16.49 -8.51
N ASP A 67 4.40 16.59 -9.65
CA ASP A 67 2.98 16.88 -9.73
C ASP A 67 2.19 15.61 -10.08
N LEU A 68 1.22 15.27 -9.23
CA LEU A 68 0.38 14.08 -9.39
C LEU A 68 -1.00 14.50 -9.89
N VAL A 69 -1.23 14.31 -11.19
CA VAL A 69 -2.52 14.62 -11.80
C VAL A 69 -3.43 13.40 -11.72
N PHE A 70 -4.45 13.48 -10.87
CA PHE A 70 -5.47 12.43 -10.76
C PHE A 70 -6.42 12.48 -11.95
N THR A 71 -6.57 11.35 -12.63
CA THR A 71 -7.54 11.18 -13.72
C THR A 71 -8.71 10.35 -13.25
N ALA A 72 -9.88 10.53 -13.88
CA ALA A 72 -11.02 9.67 -13.62
C ALA A 72 -10.71 8.24 -14.08
N HIS A 73 -11.07 7.25 -13.26
CA HIS A 73 -10.95 5.86 -13.65
C HIS A 73 -12.11 5.48 -14.60
N PRO A 74 -11.86 4.86 -15.77
CA PRO A 74 -12.85 4.70 -16.84
C PRO A 74 -14.05 3.81 -16.47
N THR A 75 -13.93 2.97 -15.45
CA THR A 75 -14.96 1.96 -15.11
C THR A 75 -15.26 1.82 -13.61
N GLN A 76 -14.65 2.65 -12.74
CA GLN A 76 -14.75 2.45 -11.29
C GLN A 76 -14.77 3.77 -10.54
N SER A 77 -15.96 4.33 -10.34
CA SER A 77 -16.18 5.39 -9.35
C SER A 77 -16.31 4.73 -7.97
N VAL A 78 -15.20 4.60 -7.26
CA VAL A 78 -15.24 4.05 -5.90
C VAL A 78 -15.82 5.12 -4.97
N ARG A 79 -17.04 4.87 -4.46
CA ARG A 79 -17.69 5.75 -3.47
C ARG A 79 -16.83 5.80 -2.20
N ARG A 80 -16.78 6.98 -1.56
CA ARG A 80 -16.03 7.20 -0.30
C ARG A 80 -16.44 6.21 0.81
N SER A 81 -17.70 5.81 0.86
CA SER A 81 -18.22 4.81 1.81
C SER A 81 -17.59 3.43 1.61
N LEU A 82 -17.41 3.00 0.36
CA LEU A 82 -16.77 1.73 0.02
C LEU A 82 -15.27 1.76 0.35
N LEU A 83 -14.58 2.88 0.07
CA LEU A 83 -13.19 3.08 0.50
C LEU A 83 -13.03 2.99 2.02
N GLN A 84 -13.98 3.51 2.79
CA GLN A 84 -13.95 3.40 4.25
C GLN A 84 -14.10 1.95 4.73
N LYS A 85 -15.04 1.19 4.15
CA LYS A 85 -15.19 -0.25 4.45
C LYS A 85 -13.91 -1.03 4.13
N HIS A 86 -13.32 -0.77 2.97
CA HIS A 86 -12.02 -1.36 2.58
C HIS A 86 -10.90 -0.99 3.56
N GLY A 87 -10.84 0.26 4.02
CA GLY A 87 -9.87 0.70 5.03
C GLY A 87 -10.03 -0.05 6.36
N ARG A 88 -11.26 -0.30 6.83
CA ARG A 88 -11.51 -1.07 8.06
C ARG A 88 -11.07 -2.52 7.93
N ILE A 89 -11.40 -3.18 6.83
CA ILE A 89 -10.96 -4.55 6.54
C ILE A 89 -9.43 -4.62 6.51
N ARG A 90 -8.78 -3.65 5.84
CA ARG A 90 -7.32 -3.54 5.77
C ARG A 90 -6.68 -3.41 7.15
N ASN A 91 -7.27 -2.61 8.03
CA ASN A 91 -6.78 -2.41 9.40
C ASN A 91 -6.93 -3.67 10.27
N CYS A 92 -8.03 -4.39 10.16
CA CYS A 92 -8.23 -5.65 10.89
C CYS A 92 -7.20 -6.70 10.44
N LEU A 93 -7.01 -6.84 9.12
CA LEU A 93 -5.99 -7.73 8.57
C LEU A 93 -4.58 -7.34 9.02
N ALA A 94 -4.23 -6.05 8.99
CA ALA A 94 -2.94 -5.57 9.45
C ALA A 94 -2.65 -5.94 10.93
N GLN A 95 -3.65 -5.82 11.80
CA GLN A 95 -3.52 -6.17 13.22
C GLN A 95 -3.40 -7.69 13.43
N LEU A 96 -4.11 -8.50 12.64
CA LEU A 96 -3.97 -9.96 12.68
C LEU A 96 -2.57 -10.44 12.28
N TYR A 97 -1.86 -9.70 11.44
CA TYR A 97 -0.46 -9.97 11.08
C TYR A 97 0.56 -9.36 12.04
N ALA A 98 0.13 -8.72 13.12
CA ALA A 98 1.03 -8.24 14.17
C ALA A 98 1.73 -9.42 14.85
N LYS A 99 3.00 -9.22 15.22
CA LYS A 99 3.88 -10.30 15.68
C LYS A 99 3.49 -10.86 17.07
N ASP A 100 2.79 -10.06 17.87
CA ASP A 100 2.51 -10.32 19.29
C ASP A 100 1.01 -10.12 19.58
N ILE A 101 0.14 -10.92 18.95
CA ILE A 101 -1.31 -10.89 19.19
C ILE A 101 -1.73 -11.94 20.21
N THR A 102 -2.56 -11.56 21.19
CA THR A 102 -3.12 -12.52 22.15
C THR A 102 -4.26 -13.33 21.53
N PRO A 103 -4.61 -14.51 22.07
CA PRO A 103 -5.72 -15.32 21.55
C PRO A 103 -7.06 -14.59 21.60
N ASP A 104 -7.28 -13.80 22.67
CA ASP A 104 -8.51 -13.04 22.88
C ASP A 104 -8.60 -11.88 21.88
N ASP A 105 -7.52 -11.13 21.68
CA ASP A 105 -7.46 -10.06 20.66
C ASP A 105 -7.70 -10.61 19.25
N LYS A 106 -7.16 -11.80 18.97
CA LYS A 106 -7.36 -12.47 17.68
C LYS A 106 -8.82 -12.82 17.47
N GLN A 107 -9.49 -13.36 18.48
CA GLN A 107 -10.92 -13.68 18.39
C GLN A 107 -11.76 -12.42 18.16
N GLU A 108 -11.48 -11.34 18.89
CA GLU A 108 -12.19 -10.07 18.72
C GLU A 108 -11.99 -9.49 17.30
N LEU A 109 -10.76 -9.55 16.77
CA LEU A 109 -10.46 -9.13 15.41
C LEU A 109 -11.12 -10.01 14.35
N ASP A 110 -11.19 -11.32 14.54
CA ASP A 110 -11.88 -12.23 13.61
C ASP A 110 -13.39 -11.94 13.58
N GLU A 111 -14.01 -11.69 14.74
CA GLU A 111 -15.42 -11.29 14.84
C GLU A 111 -15.67 -9.89 14.21
N ALA A 112 -14.74 -8.95 14.38
CA ALA A 112 -14.81 -7.64 13.75
C ALA A 112 -14.67 -7.74 12.21
N LEU A 113 -13.75 -8.57 11.73
CA LEU A 113 -13.54 -8.83 10.30
C LEU A 113 -14.78 -9.47 9.66
N GLN A 114 -15.40 -10.44 10.33
CA GLN A 114 -16.64 -11.07 9.85
C GLN A 114 -17.82 -10.08 9.79
N ARG A 115 -17.94 -9.18 10.77
CA ARG A 115 -18.95 -8.11 10.77
C ARG A 115 -18.77 -7.15 9.60
N GLU A 116 -17.54 -6.68 9.37
CA GLU A 116 -17.24 -5.78 8.26
C GLU A 116 -17.41 -6.48 6.90
N PHE A 117 -17.04 -7.76 6.79
CA PHE A 117 -17.29 -8.58 5.60
C PHE A 117 -18.79 -8.73 5.30
N SER A 118 -19.60 -9.00 6.33
CA SER A 118 -21.05 -9.11 6.19
C SER A 118 -21.69 -7.78 5.79
N SER A 119 -21.20 -6.67 6.36
CA SER A 119 -21.60 -5.30 5.99
C SER A 119 -21.23 -4.93 4.55
N TRP A 120 -20.10 -5.44 4.06
CA TRP A 120 -19.67 -5.26 2.69
C TRP A 120 -20.55 -6.07 1.71
N MET A 121 -20.72 -7.37 1.94
CA MET A 121 -21.57 -8.27 1.12
C MET A 121 -23.06 -7.90 1.16
N GLY A 122 -23.53 -7.33 2.27
CA GLY A 122 -24.92 -6.88 2.43
C GLY A 122 -25.20 -5.57 1.70
N GLY A 123 -24.21 -4.68 1.59
CA GLY A 123 -24.34 -3.41 0.86
C GLY A 123 -24.17 -3.55 -0.66
N ASP A 124 -23.33 -4.49 -1.12
CA ASP A 124 -23.06 -4.71 -2.54
C ASP A 124 -24.30 -5.19 -3.34
N ARG A 125 -25.38 -5.63 -2.69
CA ARG A 125 -26.62 -6.11 -3.35
C ARG A 125 -27.52 -4.98 -3.89
N ASP A 126 -27.45 -3.79 -3.30
CA ASP A 126 -28.20 -2.61 -3.77
C ASP A 126 -27.36 -1.71 -4.72
N ASP A 127 -26.06 -1.96 -4.83
CA ASP A 127 -25.14 -1.10 -5.58
C ASP A 127 -24.98 -1.49 -7.07
N SER A 128 -25.63 -2.56 -7.55
CA SER A 128 -25.60 -2.98 -8.96
C SER A 128 -26.64 -2.28 -9.86
N GLU A 129 -27.55 -1.46 -9.32
CA GLU A 129 -28.64 -0.84 -10.12
C GLU A 129 -28.59 0.70 -10.23
N GLY A 130 -27.62 1.40 -9.64
CA GLY A 130 -27.70 2.87 -9.58
C GLY A 130 -26.40 3.61 -9.83
N SER A 131 -26.13 3.98 -11.09
CA SER A 131 -25.67 5.33 -11.52
C SER A 131 -24.94 5.26 -12.88
N PHE A 132 -25.72 5.12 -13.96
CA PHE A 132 -25.39 5.76 -15.24
C PHE A 132 -26.15 7.09 -15.25
N CYS A 133 -25.45 8.19 -14.93
CA CYS A 133 -25.79 9.57 -15.28
C CYS A 133 -24.48 10.36 -15.30
#